data_AF-A0A1V8SYE6-F1
#
_entry.id   AF-A0A1V8SYE6-F1
#
_cell.length_a   1.000
_cell.length_b   1.000
_cell.length_c   1.000
_cell.angle_alpha   90.00
_cell.angle_beta   90.00
_cell.angle_gamma   90.00
#
_symmetry.space_group_name_H-M   'P 1'
#
loop_
_entity.id
_entity.type
_entity.pdbx_description
1 polymer ?
#
loop_
_entity_poly.entity_id
_entity_poly.type
_entity_poly.pdbx_seq_one_letter_code
_entity_poly.pdbx_strand_id
1 'polypeptide(L)'
;MAQYSAGSSVNGAPVMFDLYKRPLLGQIVTELYDLDNTAAAEAALTAASSLTSRNFVIDFGDDAATAAFDLTQSAIERLPAIERSGGTSARWINLWYPAQQQNIIEVLAKRYDFTP
;
A
#
# COMPACT_ATOMS: atom_id res chain seq x y z
N MET A 1 14.54 4.01 -9.56
CA MET A 1 13.49 4.44 -8.61
C MET A 1 12.61 5.45 -9.32
N ALA A 2 11.43 5.03 -9.79
CA ALA A 2 10.45 5.98 -10.30
C ALA A 2 9.76 6.61 -9.07
N GLN A 3 10.19 7.81 -8.70
CA GLN A 3 9.54 8.59 -7.66
C GLN A 3 8.18 9.06 -8.18
N TYR A 4 7.13 8.86 -7.39
CA TYR A 4 5.85 9.52 -7.61
C TYR A 4 6.08 11.03 -7.50
N SER A 5 6.03 11.73 -8.64
CA SER A 5 6.16 13.19 -8.67
C SER A 5 4.80 13.80 -8.40
N ALA A 6 4.59 14.31 -7.19
CA ALA A 6 3.41 15.09 -6.87
C ALA A 6 3.42 16.36 -7.74
N GLY A 7 2.36 16.56 -8.54
CA GLY A 7 2.17 17.77 -9.33
C GLY A 7 2.26 19.04 -8.46
N SER A 8 2.87 20.08 -9.01
CA SER A 8 3.19 21.33 -8.32
C SER A 8 1.95 22.02 -7.71
N SER A 9 2.00 22.32 -6.42
CA SER A 9 0.93 23.06 -5.71
C SER A 9 0.89 24.53 -6.12
N VAL A 10 -0.30 25.12 -6.16
CA VAL A 10 -0.46 26.59 -6.13
C VAL A 10 -0.57 27.02 -4.66
N ASN A 11 0.35 27.88 -4.21
CA ASN A 11 0.36 28.54 -2.88
C ASN A 11 0.58 27.65 -1.63
N GLY A 12 1.20 26.47 -1.75
CA GLY A 12 1.69 25.71 -0.58
C GLY A 12 0.61 25.03 0.27
N ALA A 13 -0.67 25.18 -0.08
CA ALA A 13 -1.74 24.30 0.39
C ALA A 13 -1.94 23.18 -0.66
N PRO A 14 -1.95 21.90 -0.28
CA PRO A 14 -2.28 20.83 -1.22
C PRO A 14 -3.70 21.09 -1.74
N VAL A 15 -3.85 21.15 -3.06
CA VAL A 15 -5.16 21.28 -3.70
C VAL A 15 -5.96 20.05 -3.27
N MET A 16 -7.18 20.22 -2.76
CA MET A 16 -7.99 19.08 -2.30
C MET A 16 -8.10 17.98 -3.36
N PHE A 17 -8.10 18.37 -4.65
CA PHE A 17 -8.08 17.47 -5.79
C PHE A 17 -6.80 16.59 -5.90
N ASP A 18 -5.64 17.09 -5.47
CA ASP A 18 -4.38 16.35 -5.45
C ASP A 18 -4.30 15.39 -4.24
N LEU A 19 -4.99 15.69 -3.13
CA LEU A 19 -5.10 14.76 -2.00
C LEU A 19 -5.85 13.49 -2.38
N TYR A 20 -6.86 13.58 -3.25
CA TYR A 20 -7.57 12.40 -3.79
C TYR A 20 -6.72 11.57 -4.75
N LYS A 21 -5.63 12.13 -5.30
CA LYS A 21 -4.71 11.42 -6.20
C LYS A 21 -3.50 10.80 -5.49
N ARG A 22 -3.25 11.16 -4.22
CA ARG A 22 -2.16 10.54 -3.46
C ARG A 22 -2.50 9.08 -3.20
N PRO A 23 -1.59 8.14 -3.53
CA PRO A 23 -1.77 6.75 -3.14
C PRO A 23 -1.98 6.64 -1.64
N LEU A 24 -3.02 5.93 -1.21
CA LEU A 24 -3.36 5.79 0.20
C LEU A 24 -2.22 5.18 1.02
N LEU A 25 -1.50 4.22 0.42
CA LEU A 25 -0.31 3.62 1.01
C LEU A 25 0.81 4.64 1.25
N GLY A 26 0.91 5.71 0.44
CA GLY A 26 1.92 6.75 0.58
C GLY A 26 1.77 7.60 1.84
N GLN A 27 0.67 7.44 2.57
CA GLN A 27 0.45 8.08 3.88
C GLN A 27 1.12 7.30 5.03
N ILE A 28 1.48 6.04 4.80
CA ILE A 28 2.01 5.12 5.82
C ILE A 28 3.37 4.53 5.45
N VAL A 29 3.73 4.51 4.17
CA VAL A 29 5.04 4.06 3.68
C VAL A 29 5.69 5.11 2.78
N THR A 30 7.01 5.08 2.70
CA THR A 30 7.82 6.00 1.87
C THR A 30 8.09 5.46 0.47
N GLU A 31 8.07 4.13 0.31
CA GLU A 31 8.37 3.47 -0.96
C GLU A 31 7.11 2.81 -1.50
N LEU A 32 6.78 3.14 -2.74
CA LEU A 32 5.63 2.65 -3.47
C LEU A 32 6.02 2.29 -4.89
N TYR A 33 5.37 1.25 -5.39
CA TYR A 33 5.36 0.90 -6.80
C TYR A 33 4.05 1.37 -7.40
N ASP A 34 4.15 2.19 -8.44
CA ASP A 34 3.03 2.54 -9.32
C ASP A 34 2.83 1.38 -10.31
N LEU A 35 1.76 0.61 -10.16
CA LEU A 35 1.52 -0.58 -10.98
C LEU A 35 0.95 -0.23 -12.36
N ASP A 36 0.52 1.00 -12.59
CA ASP A 36 0.10 1.49 -13.91
C ASP A 36 1.32 1.91 -14.75
N ASN A 37 2.49 2.05 -14.14
CA ASN A 37 3.77 2.22 -14.81
C ASN A 37 4.44 0.86 -15.04
N THR A 38 4.66 0.47 -16.31
CA THR A 38 5.23 -0.84 -16.67
C THR A 38 6.55 -1.17 -15.97
N ALA A 39 7.48 -0.22 -15.89
CA ALA A 39 8.78 -0.47 -15.27
C ALA A 39 8.68 -0.66 -13.75
N ALA A 40 7.78 0.09 -13.10
CA ALA A 40 7.52 -0.09 -11.68
C ALA A 40 6.71 -1.38 -11.40
N ALA A 41 5.80 -1.78 -12.29
CA ALA A 41 5.10 -3.05 -12.20
C ALA A 41 6.06 -4.25 -12.33
N GLU A 42 7.01 -4.20 -13.27
CA GLU A 42 8.07 -5.22 -13.40
C GLU A 42 8.96 -5.28 -12.14
N ALA A 43 9.30 -4.13 -11.56
CA ALA A 43 10.07 -4.07 -10.33
C ALA A 43 9.27 -4.63 -9.13
N ALA A 44 7.96 -4.36 -9.06
CA ALA A 44 7.06 -4.92 -8.06
C ALA A 44 6.94 -6.45 -8.20
N LEU A 45 6.83 -6.96 -9.43
CA LEU A 45 6.81 -8.40 -9.69
C LEU A 45 8.12 -9.07 -9.26
N THR A 46 9.25 -8.39 -9.51
CA THR A 46 10.57 -8.85 -9.03
C THR A 46 10.62 -8.90 -7.51
N ALA A 47 10.15 -7.86 -6.83
CA ALA A 47 10.06 -7.82 -5.37
C ALA A 47 9.16 -8.94 -4.82
N ALA A 48 7.99 -9.15 -5.44
CA ALA A 48 7.05 -10.20 -5.06
C ALA A 48 7.60 -11.61 -5.25
N SER A 49 8.53 -11.79 -6.19
CA SER A 49 9.19 -13.07 -6.46
C SER A 49 10.45 -13.27 -5.60
N SER A 50 10.85 -12.30 -4.79
CA SER A 50 12.03 -12.41 -3.94
C SER A 50 11.80 -13.40 -2.79
N LEU A 51 12.78 -14.29 -2.57
CA LEU A 51 12.79 -15.21 -1.42
C LEU A 51 12.87 -14.49 -0.07
N THR A 52 13.26 -13.22 -0.06
CA THR A 52 13.33 -12.42 1.17
C THR A 52 12.05 -11.66 1.45
N SER A 53 11.12 -11.56 0.50
CA SER A 53 9.89 -10.82 0.71
C SER A 53 8.97 -11.58 1.68
N ARG A 54 8.37 -10.83 2.60
CA ARG A 54 7.56 -11.34 3.71
C ARG A 54 6.11 -10.95 3.57
N ASN A 55 5.82 -9.76 3.06
CA ASN A 55 4.46 -9.37 2.78
C ASN A 55 4.39 -8.29 1.69
N PHE A 56 3.19 -8.10 1.15
CA PHE A 56 2.86 -6.90 0.39
C PHE A 56 1.45 -6.43 0.67
N VAL A 57 1.22 -5.17 0.34
CA VAL A 57 -0.11 -4.59 0.23
C VAL A 57 -0.23 -3.93 -1.14
N ILE A 58 -1.31 -4.25 -1.85
CA ILE A 58 -1.72 -3.57 -3.08
C ILE A 58 -3.03 -2.86 -2.81
N ASP A 59 -3.08 -1.57 -3.12
CA ASP A 59 -4.30 -0.80 -3.26
C ASP A 59 -4.58 -0.59 -4.75
N PHE A 60 -5.73 -1.04 -5.23
CA PHE A 60 -6.10 -0.93 -6.64
C PHE A 60 -7.58 -0.60 -6.84
N GLY A 61 -7.90 0.10 -7.91
CA GLY A 61 -9.26 0.44 -8.32
C GLY A 61 -9.29 0.74 -9.83
N ASP A 62 -10.34 1.41 -10.29
CA ASP A 62 -10.52 1.66 -11.72
C ASP A 62 -9.46 2.62 -12.31
N ASP A 63 -8.96 3.57 -11.51
CA ASP A 63 -8.09 4.65 -11.99
C ASP A 63 -6.61 4.46 -11.64
N ALA A 64 -6.29 3.65 -10.62
CA ALA A 64 -4.94 3.55 -10.11
C ALA A 64 -4.68 2.24 -9.34
N ALA A 65 -3.46 1.74 -9.44
CA ALA A 65 -2.95 0.61 -8.66
C ALA A 65 -1.55 0.90 -8.09
N THR A 66 -1.38 0.67 -6.79
CA THR A 66 -0.09 0.86 -6.11
C THR A 66 0.23 -0.29 -5.16
N ALA A 67 1.52 -0.62 -5.04
CA ALA A 67 2.00 -1.67 -4.16
C ALA A 67 3.07 -1.17 -3.19
N ALA A 68 3.13 -1.80 -2.01
CA ALA A 68 4.21 -1.68 -1.04
C ALA A 68 4.60 -3.08 -0.56
N PHE A 69 5.89 -3.29 -0.27
CA PHE A 69 6.45 -4.57 0.13
C PHE A 69 7.10 -4.49 1.51
N ASP A 70 7.17 -5.63 2.19
CA ASP A 70 7.87 -5.83 3.47
C ASP A 70 7.44 -4.81 4.54
N LEU A 71 6.14 -4.56 4.63
CA LEU A 71 5.56 -3.64 5.59
C LEU A 71 5.79 -4.15 7.02
N THR A 72 6.13 -3.21 7.89
CA THR A 72 6.21 -3.44 9.33
C THR A 72 4.81 -3.60 9.94
N GLN A 73 4.74 -4.20 11.12
CA GLN A 73 3.51 -4.24 11.91
C GLN A 73 2.92 -2.83 12.11
N SER A 74 3.75 -1.84 12.44
CA SER A 74 3.29 -0.46 12.65
C SER A 74 2.69 0.19 11.40
N ALA A 75 3.19 -0.15 10.20
CA ALA A 75 2.57 0.29 8.95
C ALA A 75 1.22 -0.40 8.73
N ILE A 76 1.14 -1.71 9.01
CA ILE A 76 -0.09 -2.51 8.87
C ILE A 76 -1.17 -2.04 9.85
N GLU A 77 -0.83 -1.71 11.10
CA GLU A 77 -1.75 -1.14 12.09
C GLU A 77 -2.37 0.19 11.65
N ARG A 78 -1.69 0.94 10.77
CA ARG A 78 -2.18 2.21 10.22
C ARG A 78 -3.03 2.05 8.95
N LEU A 79 -3.07 0.86 8.34
CA LEU A 79 -3.90 0.56 7.16
C LEU A 79 -5.40 0.87 7.33
N PRO A 80 -6.02 0.72 8.52
CA PRO A 80 -7.41 1.11 8.74
C PRO A 80 -7.64 2.63 8.73
N ALA A 81 -6.67 3.41 9.19
CA ALA A 81 -6.81 4.87 9.33
C ALA A 81 -6.75 5.61 7.98
N ILE A 82 -6.19 4.96 6.95
CA ILE A 82 -6.16 5.45 5.57
C ILE A 82 -7.43 5.05 4.79
N GLU A 83 -8.57 4.87 5.48
CA GLU A 83 -9.81 4.42 4.86
C GLU A 83 -10.25 5.36 3.72
N ARG A 84 -10.69 4.71 2.65
CA ARG A 84 -10.76 5.22 1.28
C ARG A 84 -11.83 6.30 1.13
N SER A 85 -11.45 7.57 1.15
CA SER A 85 -12.37 8.66 0.86
C SER A 85 -12.89 8.56 -0.58
N GLY A 86 -14.14 8.14 -0.79
CA GLY A 86 -14.88 8.45 -2.02
C GLY A 86 -15.18 7.34 -3.02
N GLY A 87 -14.96 6.06 -2.71
CA GLY A 87 -15.40 4.95 -3.59
C GLY A 87 -14.33 3.89 -3.80
N THR A 88 -14.39 2.86 -2.95
CA THR A 88 -13.94 1.48 -3.22
C THR A 88 -12.74 1.28 -4.16
N SER A 89 -11.53 1.52 -3.65
CA SER A 89 -10.39 0.68 -4.06
C SER A 89 -10.46 -0.65 -3.32
N ALA A 90 -10.05 -1.75 -3.95
CA ALA A 90 -9.83 -3.04 -3.33
C ALA A 90 -8.42 -3.08 -2.70
N ARG A 91 -8.26 -3.83 -1.59
CA ARG A 91 -6.94 -4.08 -0.97
C ARG A 91 -6.60 -5.54 -1.12
N TRP A 92 -5.41 -5.84 -1.63
CA TRP A 92 -4.82 -7.17 -1.49
C TRP A 92 -3.68 -7.11 -0.47
N ILE A 93 -3.84 -7.81 0.64
CA ILE A 93 -2.77 -8.05 1.61
C ILE A 93 -2.32 -9.50 1.43
N ASN A 94 -1.02 -9.70 1.22
CA ASN A 94 -0.43 -11.03 1.11
C ASN A 94 0.67 -11.22 2.16
N LEU A 95 0.70 -12.38 2.81
CA LEU A 95 1.72 -12.76 3.77
C LEU A 95 2.40 -14.06 3.33
N TRP A 96 3.70 -14.01 3.06
CA TRP A 96 4.52 -15.21 2.90
C TRP A 96 5.07 -15.67 4.25
N TYR A 97 5.24 -16.98 4.43
CA TYR A 97 5.74 -17.55 5.69
C TYR A 97 5.01 -17.01 6.94
N PRO A 98 3.66 -17.13 7.02
CA PRO A 98 2.84 -16.49 8.06
C PRO A 98 3.27 -16.84 9.50
N ALA A 99 3.84 -18.02 9.73
CA ALA A 99 4.36 -18.43 11.03
C ALA A 99 5.43 -17.48 11.61
N GLN A 100 6.12 -16.70 10.76
CA GLN A 100 7.13 -15.71 11.19
C GLN A 100 6.57 -14.29 11.33
N GLN A 101 5.26 -14.11 11.08
CA GLN A 101 4.58 -12.82 11.06
C GLN A 101 3.32 -12.85 11.94
N GLN A 102 3.36 -13.57 13.07
CA GLN A 102 2.20 -13.73 13.96
C GLN A 102 1.70 -12.39 14.50
N ASN A 103 2.60 -11.46 14.80
CA ASN A 103 2.25 -10.10 15.20
C ASN A 103 1.43 -9.35 14.14
N ILE A 104 1.75 -9.53 12.85
CA ILE A 104 0.99 -8.95 11.74
C ILE A 104 -0.38 -9.64 11.61
N ILE A 105 -0.42 -10.98 11.75
CA ILE A 105 -1.67 -11.75 11.69
C ILE A 105 -2.61 -11.34 12.82
N GLU A 106 -2.12 -11.14 14.04
CA GLU A 106 -2.93 -10.70 15.18
C GLU A 106 -3.56 -9.32 14.92
N VAL A 107 -2.80 -8.39 14.34
CA VAL A 107 -3.30 -7.06 13.95
C VAL A 107 -4.40 -7.19 12.90
N LEU A 108 -4.19 -8.00 11.85
CA LEU A 108 -5.18 -8.22 10.80
C LEU A 108 -6.42 -8.94 11.34
N ALA A 109 -6.25 -9.95 12.19
CA ALA A 109 -7.33 -10.69 12.81
C ALA A 109 -8.21 -9.78 13.67
N LYS A 110 -7.60 -8.91 14.49
CA LYS A 110 -8.33 -7.92 15.28
C LYS A 110 -9.08 -6.91 14.40
N ARG A 111 -8.53 -6.54 13.24
CA ARG A 111 -9.13 -5.56 12.33
C ARG A 111 -10.30 -6.12 11.52
N TYR A 112 -10.14 -7.35 11.03
CA TYR A 112 -11.10 -8.01 10.13
C TYR A 112 -11.96 -9.05 10.84
N ASP A 113 -11.88 -9.12 12.17
CA ASP A 113 -12.65 -10.01 13.03
C ASP A 113 -12.52 -11.49 12.61
N PHE A 114 -11.29 -11.92 12.38
CA PHE A 114 -11.03 -13.33 12.08
C PHE A 114 -11.40 -14.18 13.29
N THR A 115 -12.20 -15.21 13.07
CA THR A 115 -12.49 -16.21 14.10
C THR A 115 -11.23 -17.02 14.42
N PRO A 116 -10.94 -17.28 15.72
CA PRO A 116 -9.76 -18.04 16.16
C PRO A 116 -9.63 -19.44 15.58
#